data_AF-A0A7Y4SVD4-F1
#
_entry.id   AF-A0A7Y4SVD4-F1
#
_cell.length_a   1.000
_cell.length_b   1.000
_cell.length_c   1.000
_cell.angle_alpha   90.00
_cell.angle_beta   90.00
_cell.angle_gamma   90.00
#
_symmetry.space_group_name_H-M   'P 1'
#
loop_
_entity.id
_entity.type
_entity.pdbx_description
1 polymer ?
#
loop_
_entity_poly.entity_id
_entity_poly.type
_entity_poly.pdbx_seq_one_letter_code
_entity_poly.pdbx_strand_id
1 'polypeptide(L)'
;MKRSLLLVLLVALPLGVGAFFVFGRAGRQTARVRNLPSERAEARAAPAEAMVELIPPPLVRQPTGEATTTVLWPVKVELELLEARFLPKEEGVPPIGSGAGARLSGRITGFDDEGVAGEVLFLAGANAGRVLRCDGTGRFGALDLYPGLSLVEVRGASTLGSRRELRLRRGQETLLHIGYGRPGSVTGKVQDSGGKGLEGAIVVVDGTRVLTGAEGGFHIQSVAAGQVLCEVEHEGYALYQELVWVAGGAANSAERMTFTLKPAVELRVAIQGNVGGPGPAQLFVLSDRPQYNANSAFKNEGFPWHRINPIEVWPGTPVTIANLRPEVVRLHVFRAGACAPVKAVNLGANQHDVVIDLQPAPTLTGIVQQDGAPVLGATVRLEAPDRVRATLNYFSEPSYFLETAVMPNLPPGLQETKTDKQGRFVLTAWAEASPVRYLEARGPGGGSWAGRFVKPDDNEIVLELGEVSLGDSTLLVEFPGRHQGLPVELWIGGAPRPQQILAAGEDLEVSNLVAGKWRVTVTWHAQPIKPGEELLIEDVARYEVALPPECIDGQSEEQWKRAGREYPHGS
;
A
#
# COMPACT_ATOMS: atom_id res chain seq x y z
N MET A 1 -4.04 26.76 -79.43
CA MET A 1 -3.84 26.10 -80.75
C MET A 1 -4.20 24.62 -80.61
N LYS A 2 -5.19 24.17 -81.41
CA LYS A 2 -5.55 22.79 -81.84
C LYS A 2 -5.77 21.71 -80.73
N ARG A 3 -7.04 21.38 -80.39
CA ARG A 3 -7.97 20.35 -81.00
C ARG A 3 -7.68 18.94 -80.46
N SER A 4 -8.59 18.06 -80.01
CA SER A 4 -10.06 17.85 -80.04
C SER A 4 -10.39 16.80 -78.93
N LEU A 5 -11.46 16.85 -78.12
CA LEU A 5 -12.87 16.48 -78.37
C LEU A 5 -13.10 15.13 -79.09
N LEU A 6 -13.55 14.09 -78.38
CA LEU A 6 -14.84 13.42 -78.68
C LEU A 6 -15.29 12.43 -77.57
N LEU A 7 -16.61 12.42 -77.40
CA LEU A 7 -17.45 11.72 -76.45
C LEU A 7 -18.27 10.70 -77.26
N VAL A 8 -18.35 9.42 -76.86
CA VAL A 8 -19.44 8.51 -77.28
C VAL A 8 -19.74 7.53 -76.15
N LEU A 9 -21.02 7.50 -75.80
CA LEU A 9 -21.69 6.65 -74.82
C LEU A 9 -22.91 6.07 -75.56
N LEU A 10 -23.11 4.75 -75.61
CA LEU A 10 -24.42 4.06 -75.60
C LEU A 10 -24.32 2.55 -75.88
N VAL A 11 -24.68 1.78 -74.84
CA VAL A 11 -25.68 0.69 -74.79
C VAL A 11 -25.73 -0.37 -75.91
N ALA A 12 -25.55 -1.63 -75.52
CA ALA A 12 -26.39 -2.75 -75.97
C ALA A 12 -26.40 -3.88 -74.93
N LEU A 13 -27.61 -4.22 -74.45
CA LEU A 13 -27.97 -5.42 -73.69
C LEU A 13 -28.43 -6.50 -74.69
N PRO A 14 -28.30 -7.80 -74.39
CA PRO A 14 -29.53 -8.57 -74.27
C PRO A 14 -29.55 -9.65 -73.17
N LEU A 15 -30.74 -9.69 -72.56
CA LEU A 15 -31.50 -10.77 -71.93
C LEU A 15 -31.00 -12.22 -72.12
N GLY A 16 -30.90 -12.94 -70.99
CA GLY A 16 -30.88 -14.40 -70.90
C GLY A 16 -31.42 -14.84 -69.53
N VAL A 17 -32.62 -15.40 -69.54
CA VAL A 17 -33.40 -15.91 -68.40
C VAL A 17 -32.92 -17.32 -68.00
N GLY A 18 -32.83 -17.63 -66.69
CA GLY A 18 -32.96 -19.03 -66.25
C GLY A 18 -32.29 -19.45 -64.92
N ALA A 19 -33.13 -19.52 -63.87
CA ALA A 19 -33.11 -20.50 -62.77
C ALA A 19 -32.14 -20.39 -61.56
N PHE A 20 -32.72 -19.87 -60.46
CA PHE A 20 -32.91 -20.49 -59.14
C PHE A 20 -31.74 -20.77 -58.16
N PHE A 21 -31.79 -20.02 -57.04
CA PHE A 21 -31.50 -20.33 -55.63
C PHE A 21 -30.12 -20.89 -55.22
N VAL A 22 -29.40 -20.12 -54.38
CA VAL A 22 -29.29 -20.34 -52.92
C VAL A 22 -28.78 -19.04 -52.28
N PHE A 23 -29.50 -18.56 -51.27
CA PHE A 23 -29.12 -17.45 -50.40
C PHE A 23 -27.92 -17.83 -49.52
N GLY A 24 -26.88 -17.00 -49.53
CA GLY A 24 -25.74 -17.12 -48.62
C GLY A 24 -25.01 -15.79 -48.47
N ARG A 25 -25.58 -14.88 -47.67
CA ARG A 25 -24.89 -13.70 -47.15
C ARG A 25 -23.64 -14.15 -46.40
N ALA A 26 -22.46 -14.03 -46.99
CA ALA A 26 -21.20 -14.04 -46.25
C ALA A 26 -21.12 -12.74 -45.45
N GLY A 27 -21.60 -12.82 -44.21
CA GLY A 27 -21.55 -11.72 -43.26
C GLY A 27 -20.12 -11.27 -43.01
N ARG A 28 -19.94 -9.95 -42.98
CA ARG A 28 -18.88 -9.32 -42.20
C ARG A 28 -18.91 -9.97 -40.81
N GLN A 29 -17.87 -10.73 -40.47
CA GLN A 29 -17.59 -11.05 -39.08
C GLN A 29 -17.25 -9.72 -38.39
N THR A 30 -18.29 -9.07 -37.85
CA THR A 30 -18.11 -8.20 -36.71
C THR A 30 -17.42 -9.05 -35.65
N ALA A 31 -16.14 -8.75 -35.40
CA ALA A 31 -15.48 -9.23 -34.21
C ALA A 31 -16.44 -8.93 -33.05
N ARG A 32 -16.89 -10.00 -32.38
CA ARG A 32 -17.74 -9.92 -31.20
C ARG A 32 -17.00 -9.02 -30.22
N VAL A 33 -17.41 -7.76 -30.15
CA VAL A 33 -17.12 -6.90 -29.01
C VAL A 33 -17.76 -7.63 -27.85
N ARG A 34 -16.93 -8.30 -27.05
CA ARG A 34 -17.34 -8.85 -25.78
C ARG A 34 -17.49 -7.62 -24.88
N ASN A 35 -18.65 -6.97 -24.96
CA ASN A 35 -19.07 -6.03 -23.93
C ASN A 35 -19.06 -6.81 -22.63
N LEU A 36 -18.05 -6.58 -21.81
CA LEU A 36 -18.07 -7.00 -20.42
C LEU A 36 -19.26 -6.26 -19.78
N PRO A 37 -20.21 -6.96 -19.15
CA PRO A 37 -21.29 -6.28 -18.45
C PRO A 37 -20.70 -5.31 -17.43
N SER A 38 -21.21 -4.08 -17.45
CA SER A 38 -20.85 -2.96 -16.56
C SER A 38 -21.25 -3.18 -15.10
N GLU A 39 -21.87 -4.32 -14.77
CA GLU A 39 -21.93 -4.84 -13.40
C GLU A 39 -20.62 -5.56 -13.05
N ARG A 40 -19.55 -4.78 -12.88
CA ARG A 40 -18.48 -5.20 -11.98
C ARG A 40 -19.06 -4.99 -10.58
N ALA A 41 -19.69 -6.03 -10.02
CA ALA A 41 -19.51 -6.30 -8.60
C ALA A 41 -18.02 -6.06 -8.37
N GLU A 42 -17.68 -5.10 -7.51
CA GLU A 42 -16.29 -4.82 -7.15
C GLU A 42 -15.61 -6.17 -7.12
N ALA A 43 -14.60 -6.35 -7.96
CA ALA A 43 -13.66 -7.40 -7.71
C ALA A 43 -13.12 -7.04 -6.34
N ARG A 44 -13.79 -7.52 -5.29
CA ARG A 44 -13.30 -7.63 -3.95
C ARG A 44 -12.00 -8.34 -4.24
N ALA A 45 -10.91 -7.56 -4.26
CA ALA A 45 -9.58 -8.10 -4.46
C ALA A 45 -9.59 -9.34 -3.58
N ALA A 46 -9.47 -10.53 -4.20
CA ALA A 46 -9.48 -11.77 -3.45
C ALA A 46 -8.60 -11.49 -2.24
N PRO A 47 -9.12 -11.60 -1.01
CA PRO A 47 -8.44 -11.08 0.18
C PRO A 47 -7.00 -11.54 0.04
N ALA A 48 -6.08 -10.59 -0.11
CA ALA A 48 -4.68 -10.89 -0.37
C ALA A 48 -4.33 -12.01 0.60
N GLU A 49 -4.06 -13.23 0.06
CA GLU A 49 -3.92 -14.43 0.89
C GLU A 49 -3.01 -14.01 2.03
N ALA A 50 -3.57 -13.97 3.25
CA ALA A 50 -2.93 -13.27 4.36
C ALA A 50 -1.54 -13.86 4.47
N MET A 51 -0.54 -13.03 4.11
CA MET A 51 0.85 -13.47 4.05
C MET A 51 1.13 -14.04 5.43
N VAL A 52 1.37 -15.35 5.52
CA VAL A 52 1.72 -15.98 6.79
C VAL A 52 3.00 -15.27 7.24
N GLU A 53 2.86 -14.45 8.27
CA GLU A 53 3.96 -13.70 8.84
C GLU A 53 4.90 -14.76 9.44
N LEU A 54 6.12 -14.84 8.90
CA LEU A 54 7.12 -15.78 9.41
C LEU A 54 7.36 -15.51 10.90
N ILE A 55 7.33 -14.24 11.29
CA ILE A 55 7.63 -13.77 12.63
C ILE A 55 6.41 -14.01 13.53
N PRO A 56 6.50 -14.91 14.53
CA PRO A 56 5.44 -15.05 15.51
C PRO A 56 5.27 -13.73 16.29
N PRO A 57 4.06 -13.40 16.75
CA PRO A 57 3.86 -12.21 17.54
C PRO A 57 4.68 -12.31 18.85
N PRO A 58 5.41 -11.25 19.22
CA PRO A 58 6.08 -11.18 20.51
C PRO A 58 5.10 -11.41 21.67
N LEU A 59 5.54 -12.14 22.68
CA LEU A 59 4.77 -12.40 23.89
C LEU A 59 5.28 -11.50 25.01
N VAL A 60 4.35 -10.79 25.65
CA VAL A 60 4.64 -9.96 26.81
C VAL A 60 4.15 -10.72 28.03
N ARG A 61 5.04 -10.99 28.98
CA ARG A 61 4.67 -11.66 30.22
C ARG A 61 3.68 -10.79 30.99
N GLN A 62 2.57 -11.37 31.42
CA GLN A 62 1.60 -10.70 32.27
C GLN A 62 2.18 -10.54 33.68
N PRO A 63 1.94 -9.39 34.36
CA PRO A 63 2.45 -9.17 35.71
C PRO A 63 1.90 -10.18 36.70
N THR A 64 2.70 -10.52 37.71
CA THR A 64 2.24 -11.40 38.79
C THR A 64 1.47 -10.62 39.85
N GLY A 65 0.15 -10.82 39.92
CA GLY A 65 -0.73 -10.23 40.94
C GLY A 65 -1.28 -8.85 40.59
N GLU A 66 -2.15 -8.31 41.46
CA GLU A 66 -2.64 -6.93 41.33
C GLU A 66 -1.67 -5.98 42.02
N ALA A 67 -1.09 -5.05 41.27
CA ALA A 67 -0.21 -4.01 41.79
C ALA A 67 -0.88 -2.64 41.67
N THR A 68 -0.91 -1.88 42.76
CA THR A 68 -1.27 -0.46 42.74
C THR A 68 0.00 0.37 42.53
N THR A 69 -0.17 1.58 41.99
CA THR A 69 0.93 2.49 41.73
C THR A 69 0.48 3.92 41.98
N THR A 70 1.35 4.72 42.60
CA THR A 70 1.18 6.19 42.66
C THR A 70 1.95 6.88 41.54
N VAL A 71 2.54 6.12 40.61
CA VAL A 71 3.21 6.63 39.42
C VAL A 71 2.15 7.05 38.38
N LEU A 72 2.11 8.34 38.08
CA LEU A 72 1.08 9.00 37.30
C LEU A 72 1.21 8.75 35.79
N TRP A 73 2.44 8.75 35.28
CA TRP A 73 2.73 8.57 33.86
C TRP A 73 3.45 7.25 33.62
N PRO A 74 3.01 6.44 32.64
CA PRO A 74 3.68 5.20 32.31
C PRO A 74 5.10 5.45 31.79
N VAL A 75 6.01 4.53 32.10
CA VAL A 75 7.29 4.43 31.41
C VAL A 75 7.02 3.79 30.04
N LYS A 76 7.32 4.51 28.96
CA LYS A 76 7.20 3.98 27.60
C LYS A 76 8.51 3.31 27.19
N VAL A 77 8.44 2.04 26.84
CA VAL A 77 9.52 1.23 26.25
C VAL A 77 9.18 0.98 24.78
N GLU A 78 10.05 1.37 23.86
CA GLU A 78 9.88 1.17 22.42
C GLU A 78 11.00 0.30 21.86
N LEU A 79 10.62 -0.78 21.18
CA LEU A 79 11.50 -1.75 20.54
C LEU A 79 11.39 -1.66 19.02
N GLU A 80 12.50 -1.44 18.33
CA GLU A 80 12.61 -1.38 16.86
C GLU A 80 13.63 -2.42 16.40
N LEU A 81 13.20 -3.42 15.61
CA LEU A 81 14.12 -4.39 15.02
C LEU A 81 14.91 -3.69 13.90
N LEU A 82 16.21 -3.54 14.09
CA LEU A 82 17.10 -2.92 13.10
C LEU A 82 17.62 -3.95 12.10
N GLU A 83 17.89 -5.18 12.57
CA GLU A 83 18.46 -6.23 11.75
C GLU A 83 18.13 -7.61 12.34
N ALA A 84 17.48 -8.48 11.58
CA ALA A 84 17.21 -9.85 11.99
C ALA A 84 18.41 -10.77 11.71
N ARG A 85 18.76 -11.66 12.65
CA ARG A 85 19.90 -12.58 12.54
C ARG A 85 19.74 -13.58 11.39
N PHE A 86 18.52 -14.04 11.14
CA PHE A 86 18.24 -15.04 10.10
C PHE A 86 18.37 -14.47 8.68
N LEU A 87 18.32 -13.15 8.52
CA LEU A 87 18.51 -12.52 7.22
C LEU A 87 20.00 -12.56 6.85
N PRO A 88 20.34 -12.92 5.60
CA PRO A 88 21.72 -12.91 5.16
C PRO A 88 22.27 -11.48 5.20
N LYS A 89 23.59 -11.36 5.37
CA LYS A 89 24.33 -10.09 5.33
C LYS A 89 25.33 -10.12 4.18
N GLU A 90 25.53 -8.98 3.53
CA GLU A 90 26.53 -8.79 2.48
C GLU A 90 27.25 -7.46 2.72
N GLU A 91 28.58 -7.48 2.63
CA GLU A 91 29.39 -6.29 2.88
C GLU A 91 29.08 -5.16 1.89
N GLY A 92 28.92 -3.94 2.41
CA GLY A 92 28.59 -2.76 1.59
C GLY A 92 27.14 -2.70 1.09
N VAL A 93 26.31 -3.69 1.42
CA VAL A 93 24.90 -3.74 1.06
C VAL A 93 24.05 -3.30 2.25
N PRO A 94 23.13 -2.33 2.10
CA PRO A 94 22.22 -1.96 3.16
C PRO A 94 21.36 -3.16 3.62
N PRO A 95 20.91 -3.18 4.89
CA PRO A 95 19.95 -4.17 5.36
C PRO A 95 18.67 -4.18 4.51
N ILE A 96 18.04 -5.35 4.42
CA ILE A 96 16.75 -5.48 3.74
C ILE A 96 15.72 -4.59 4.45
N GLY A 97 14.94 -3.85 3.65
CA GLY A 97 13.96 -2.90 4.19
C GLY A 97 14.56 -1.56 4.59
N SER A 98 15.82 -1.25 4.28
CA SER A 98 16.45 0.05 4.62
C SER A 98 15.74 1.27 3.99
N GLY A 99 14.90 1.05 2.97
CA GLY A 99 14.03 2.07 2.38
C GLY A 99 12.77 2.38 3.21
N ALA A 100 12.40 1.51 4.16
CA ALA A 100 11.20 1.62 4.99
C ALA A 100 11.43 2.55 6.20
N GLY A 101 11.74 3.82 5.93
CA GLY A 101 12.12 4.79 6.96
C GLY A 101 11.02 5.76 7.39
N ALA A 102 9.77 5.60 6.94
CA ALA A 102 8.66 6.45 7.37
C ALA A 102 7.95 5.86 8.59
N ARG A 103 7.41 6.73 9.45
CA ARG A 103 6.71 6.34 10.67
C ARG A 103 5.26 6.82 10.61
N LEU A 104 4.37 6.06 11.23
CA LEU A 104 2.97 6.42 11.41
C LEU A 104 2.59 6.15 12.85
N SER A 105 1.90 7.08 13.50
CA SER A 105 1.24 6.83 14.77
C SER A 105 -0.11 7.54 14.80
N GLY A 106 -0.98 7.09 15.67
CA GLY A 106 -2.33 7.62 15.68
C GLY A 106 -3.20 7.10 16.79
N ARG A 107 -4.42 7.64 16.83
CA ARG A 107 -5.49 7.22 17.74
C ARG A 107 -6.82 7.24 17.04
N ILE A 108 -7.61 6.19 17.22
CA ILE A 108 -8.98 6.08 16.76
C ILE A 108 -9.92 6.18 17.95
N THR A 109 -10.90 7.08 17.90
CA THR A 109 -11.94 7.22 18.93
C THR A 109 -13.34 6.97 18.39
N GLY A 110 -14.18 6.31 19.17
CA GLY A 110 -15.54 5.91 18.81
C GLY A 110 -16.55 7.05 18.87
N PHE A 111 -17.84 6.68 18.89
CA PHE A 111 -18.96 7.63 18.97
C PHE A 111 -19.08 8.37 20.30
N ASP A 112 -18.49 7.82 21.35
CA ASP A 112 -18.41 8.34 22.71
C ASP A 112 -17.12 9.11 22.98
N ASP A 113 -16.32 9.37 21.93
CA ASP A 113 -14.97 9.95 22.00
C ASP A 113 -13.95 9.10 22.80
N GLU A 114 -14.32 7.86 23.17
CA GLU A 114 -13.41 6.91 23.82
C GLU A 114 -12.55 6.17 22.80
N GLY A 115 -11.40 5.67 23.26
CA GLY A 115 -10.50 4.86 22.43
C GLY A 115 -11.16 3.56 21.98
N VAL A 116 -10.97 3.17 20.71
CA VAL A 116 -11.57 1.94 20.19
C VAL A 116 -10.56 1.01 19.52
N ALA A 117 -10.62 -0.28 19.85
CA ALA A 117 -9.92 -1.30 19.10
C ALA A 117 -10.42 -1.33 17.65
N GLY A 118 -9.50 -1.56 16.71
CA GLY A 118 -9.77 -1.48 15.29
C GLY A 118 -8.54 -1.79 14.44
N GLU A 119 -8.69 -1.63 13.13
CA GLU A 119 -7.66 -1.91 12.14
C GLU A 119 -7.48 -0.72 11.20
N VAL A 120 -6.23 -0.44 10.84
CA VAL A 120 -5.83 0.49 9.78
C VAL A 120 -5.18 -0.34 8.68
N LEU A 121 -5.92 -0.61 7.61
CA LEU A 121 -5.48 -1.37 6.45
C LEU A 121 -4.94 -0.44 5.38
N PHE A 122 -3.72 -0.66 4.90
CA PHE A 122 -3.19 -0.02 3.72
C PHE A 122 -3.83 -0.61 2.45
N LEU A 123 -4.74 0.12 1.82
CA LEU A 123 -5.42 -0.30 0.59
C LEU A 123 -4.51 -0.18 -0.64
N ALA A 124 -3.69 0.86 -0.71
CA ALA A 124 -2.87 1.17 -1.86
C ALA A 124 -1.59 1.94 -1.46
N GLY A 125 -0.61 1.96 -2.36
CA GLY A 125 0.73 2.50 -2.13
C GLY A 125 1.77 1.40 -1.94
N ALA A 126 3.02 1.79 -1.64
CA ALA A 126 4.11 0.85 -1.40
C ALA A 126 3.90 -0.08 -0.18
N ASN A 127 3.01 0.33 0.73
CA ASN A 127 2.66 -0.41 1.95
C ASN A 127 1.35 -1.22 1.81
N ALA A 128 0.78 -1.32 0.60
CA ALA A 128 -0.50 -2.00 0.38
C ALA A 128 -0.53 -3.43 0.96
N GLY A 129 -1.65 -3.80 1.57
CA GLY A 129 -1.88 -5.08 2.25
C GLY A 129 -1.46 -5.10 3.72
N ARG A 130 -0.68 -4.12 4.20
CA ARG A 130 -0.29 -4.03 5.61
C ARG A 130 -1.49 -3.65 6.49
N VAL A 131 -1.63 -4.30 7.65
CA VAL A 131 -2.66 -4.01 8.66
C VAL A 131 -1.99 -3.56 9.96
N LEU A 132 -2.38 -2.40 10.48
CA LEU A 132 -2.01 -1.96 11.82
C LEU A 132 -3.20 -2.14 12.76
N ARG A 133 -2.98 -2.73 13.92
CA ARG A 133 -4.03 -2.96 14.91
C ARG A 133 -3.99 -1.89 15.99
N CYS A 134 -5.17 -1.40 16.36
CA CYS A 134 -5.34 -0.47 17.46
C CYS A 134 -5.45 -1.22 18.78
N ASP A 135 -4.83 -0.71 19.83
CA ASP A 135 -5.01 -1.22 21.19
C ASP A 135 -6.41 -0.86 21.76
N GLY A 136 -6.71 -1.30 22.97
CA GLY A 136 -7.99 -1.00 23.65
C GLY A 136 -8.22 0.49 23.93
N THR A 137 -7.19 1.33 23.81
CA THR A 137 -7.29 2.80 23.94
C THR A 137 -7.34 3.49 22.56
N GLY A 138 -7.40 2.70 21.49
CA GLY A 138 -7.46 3.14 20.10
C GLY A 138 -6.13 3.56 19.50
N ARG A 139 -5.00 3.37 20.18
CA ARG A 139 -3.68 3.76 19.67
C ARG A 139 -3.14 2.73 18.68
N PHE A 140 -2.43 3.19 17.66
CA PHE A 140 -1.74 2.35 16.68
C PHE A 140 -0.48 3.03 16.16
N GLY A 141 0.38 2.27 15.48
CA GLY A 141 1.50 2.83 14.74
C GLY A 141 2.37 1.80 14.02
N ALA A 142 3.39 2.31 13.34
CA ALA A 142 4.43 1.57 12.62
C ALA A 142 5.70 2.43 12.50
N LEU A 143 6.88 1.81 12.60
CA LEU A 143 8.17 2.50 12.47
C LEU A 143 8.89 2.27 11.14
N ASP A 144 8.40 1.31 10.35
CA ASP A 144 9.06 0.70 9.19
C ASP A 144 8.15 0.76 7.95
N LEU A 145 7.65 1.95 7.62
CA LEU A 145 6.83 2.15 6.41
C LEU A 145 7.67 2.68 5.26
N TYR A 146 7.32 2.27 4.04
CA TYR A 146 7.89 2.85 2.83
C TYR A 146 7.30 4.26 2.60
N PRO A 147 8.16 5.29 2.40
CA PRO A 147 7.75 6.64 2.03
C PRO A 147 6.94 6.69 0.72
N GLY A 148 6.09 7.72 0.60
CA GLY A 148 5.22 7.98 -0.54
C GLY A 148 3.78 8.27 -0.13
N LEU A 149 2.88 8.42 -1.11
CA LEU A 149 1.44 8.43 -0.84
C LEU A 149 0.91 7.01 -0.64
N SER A 150 0.06 6.83 0.36
CA SER A 150 -0.66 5.59 0.65
C SER A 150 -2.12 5.87 0.92
N LEU A 151 -3.01 4.93 0.58
CA LEU A 151 -4.40 4.97 1.02
C LEU A 151 -4.61 3.98 2.14
N VAL A 152 -5.24 4.42 3.22
CA VAL A 152 -5.64 3.56 4.33
C VAL A 152 -7.14 3.53 4.49
N GLU A 153 -7.64 2.40 4.97
CA GLU A 153 -9.00 2.21 5.45
C GLU A 153 -8.96 1.91 6.94
N VAL A 154 -9.81 2.59 7.71
CA VAL A 154 -9.97 2.36 9.13
C VAL A 154 -11.28 1.64 9.38
N ARG A 155 -11.25 0.59 10.21
CA ARG A 155 -12.42 -0.20 10.61
C ARG A 155 -12.36 -0.52 12.11
N GLY A 156 -13.53 -0.60 12.75
CA GLY A 156 -13.67 -0.95 14.16
C GLY A 156 -15.15 -1.04 14.54
N ALA A 157 -15.46 -1.81 15.60
CA ALA A 157 -16.85 -2.11 15.99
C ALA A 157 -17.69 -0.86 16.33
N SER A 158 -17.05 0.18 16.86
CA SER A 158 -17.69 1.46 17.24
C SER A 158 -17.25 2.60 16.33
N THR A 159 -17.10 2.33 15.04
CA THR A 159 -16.69 3.32 14.02
C THR A 159 -17.62 3.29 12.82
N LEU A 160 -17.68 4.38 12.06
CA LEU A 160 -18.39 4.41 10.77
C LEU A 160 -17.57 3.78 9.63
N GLY A 161 -16.31 3.48 9.89
CA GLY A 161 -15.29 3.26 8.87
C GLY A 161 -14.86 4.57 8.21
N SER A 162 -13.64 4.61 7.67
CA SER A 162 -13.16 5.77 6.91
C SER A 162 -12.02 5.42 5.96
N ARG A 163 -11.80 6.26 4.94
CA ARG A 163 -10.65 6.17 4.03
C ARG A 163 -9.83 7.45 4.06
N ARG A 164 -8.51 7.33 4.17
CA ARG A 164 -7.58 8.45 4.30
C ARG A 164 -6.42 8.27 3.34
N GLU A 165 -6.02 9.36 2.70
CA GLU A 165 -4.73 9.41 2.03
C GLU A 165 -3.68 9.89 3.04
N LEU A 166 -2.58 9.15 3.12
CA LEU A 166 -1.45 9.44 3.99
C LEU A 166 -0.24 9.80 3.12
N ARG A 167 0.41 10.90 3.49
CA ARG A 167 1.75 11.23 3.00
C ARG A 167 2.77 10.74 4.02
N LEU A 168 3.53 9.73 3.63
CA LEU A 168 4.57 9.13 4.45
C LEU A 168 5.93 9.66 3.97
N ARG A 169 6.69 10.27 4.88
CA ARG A 169 7.99 10.87 4.56
C ARG A 169 9.11 10.14 5.27
N ARG A 170 10.23 9.99 4.57
CA ARG A 170 11.42 9.34 5.10
C ARG A 170 11.92 10.06 6.35
N GLY A 171 12.14 9.30 7.43
CA GLY A 171 12.62 9.80 8.70
C GLY A 171 11.63 10.69 9.46
N GLN A 172 10.37 10.76 9.01
CA GLN A 172 9.33 11.56 9.65
C GLN A 172 8.20 10.67 10.16
N GLU A 173 7.59 11.12 11.26
CA GLU A 173 6.36 10.56 11.79
C GLU A 173 5.16 11.32 11.24
N THR A 174 4.25 10.57 10.62
CA THR A 174 2.94 11.05 10.20
C THR A 174 1.94 10.72 11.31
N LEU A 175 1.16 11.71 11.74
CA LEU A 175 0.09 11.52 12.73
C LEU A 175 -1.25 11.30 12.04
N LEU A 176 -1.97 10.25 12.44
CA LEU A 176 -3.33 9.95 11.99
C LEU A 176 -4.27 9.80 13.18
N HIS A 177 -4.99 10.87 13.51
CA HIS A 177 -6.07 10.83 14.49
C HIS A 177 -7.43 10.87 13.79
N ILE A 178 -8.31 9.95 14.14
CA ILE A 178 -9.68 9.91 13.60
C ILE A 178 -10.65 9.72 14.75
N GLY A 179 -11.59 10.65 14.89
CA GLY A 179 -12.69 10.55 15.85
C GLY A 179 -14.04 10.41 15.15
N TYR A 180 -14.88 9.54 15.69
CA TYR A 180 -16.22 9.28 15.18
C TYR A 180 -17.34 9.89 16.05
N GLY A 181 -17.02 10.57 17.16
CA GLY A 181 -18.01 11.16 18.08
C GLY A 181 -18.72 12.40 17.55
N ARG A 182 -18.17 13.07 16.54
CA ARG A 182 -18.76 14.26 15.91
C ARG A 182 -18.67 14.19 14.39
N PRO A 183 -19.43 13.30 13.72
CA PRO A 183 -19.38 13.20 12.29
C PRO A 183 -19.94 14.48 11.63
N GLY A 184 -19.44 14.81 10.44
CA GLY A 184 -19.95 15.89 9.60
C GLY A 184 -20.87 15.37 8.49
N SER A 185 -21.27 16.27 7.61
CA SER A 185 -21.94 15.91 6.35
C SER A 185 -21.32 16.63 5.15
N VAL A 186 -21.38 15.95 4.01
CA VAL A 186 -20.83 16.39 2.74
C VAL A 186 -21.98 16.67 1.79
N THR A 187 -22.07 17.90 1.29
CA THR A 187 -23.03 18.29 0.24
C THR A 187 -22.24 18.90 -0.90
N GLY A 188 -22.54 18.52 -2.14
CA GLY A 188 -21.79 19.03 -3.29
C GLY A 188 -22.51 18.84 -4.62
N LYS A 189 -21.81 19.17 -5.69
CA LYS A 189 -22.26 19.07 -7.08
C LYS A 189 -21.18 18.40 -7.94
N VAL A 190 -21.60 17.48 -8.82
CA VAL A 190 -20.77 16.95 -9.90
C VAL A 190 -21.23 17.56 -11.22
N GLN A 191 -20.31 18.05 -12.02
CA GLN A 191 -20.60 18.70 -13.29
C GLN A 191 -19.56 18.40 -14.37
N ASP A 192 -19.90 18.66 -15.62
CA ASP A 192 -18.94 18.64 -16.73
C ASP A 192 -18.15 19.96 -16.83
N SER A 193 -17.20 20.00 -17.78
CA SER A 193 -16.39 21.21 -18.06
C SER A 193 -17.21 22.41 -18.55
N GLY A 194 -18.46 22.22 -18.97
CA GLY A 194 -19.40 23.29 -19.33
C GLY A 194 -20.25 23.79 -18.16
N GLY A 195 -20.10 23.20 -16.96
CA GLY A 195 -20.87 23.53 -15.76
C GLY A 195 -22.24 22.83 -15.67
N LYS A 196 -22.57 21.96 -16.61
CA LYS A 196 -23.82 21.18 -16.59
C LYS A 196 -23.72 20.10 -15.52
N GLY A 197 -24.74 19.98 -14.67
CA GLY A 197 -24.83 18.92 -13.68
C GLY A 197 -24.82 17.53 -14.32
N LEU A 198 -24.11 16.58 -13.71
CA LEU A 198 -24.06 15.19 -14.14
C LEU A 198 -24.95 14.34 -13.26
N GLU A 199 -26.08 13.88 -13.80
CA GLU A 199 -27.01 12.96 -13.13
C GLU A 199 -26.48 11.53 -13.12
N GLY A 200 -26.64 10.81 -12.01
CA GLY A 200 -26.20 9.41 -11.90
C GLY A 200 -24.69 9.24 -11.72
N ALA A 201 -23.95 10.32 -11.49
CA ALA A 201 -22.56 10.25 -11.06
C ALA A 201 -22.49 9.59 -9.69
N ILE A 202 -21.57 8.66 -9.54
CA ILE A 202 -21.32 7.96 -8.29
C ILE A 202 -20.29 8.75 -7.52
N VAL A 203 -20.63 9.11 -6.29
CA VAL A 203 -19.73 9.77 -5.35
C VAL A 203 -19.47 8.84 -4.17
N VAL A 204 -18.20 8.60 -3.86
CA VAL A 204 -17.76 7.76 -2.74
C VAL A 204 -16.95 8.60 -1.75
N VAL A 205 -17.37 8.61 -0.50
CA VAL A 205 -16.70 9.29 0.62
C VAL A 205 -16.72 8.35 1.82
N ASP A 206 -15.54 8.05 2.40
CA ASP A 206 -15.42 7.11 3.52
C ASP A 206 -16.08 5.74 3.26
N GLY A 207 -16.05 5.29 2.00
CA GLY A 207 -16.68 4.03 1.57
C GLY A 207 -18.21 4.12 1.39
N THR A 208 -18.85 5.22 1.79
CA THR A 208 -20.27 5.48 1.52
C THR A 208 -20.46 5.93 0.09
N ARG A 209 -21.35 5.25 -0.64
CA ARG A 209 -21.64 5.47 -2.06
C ARG A 209 -23.00 6.13 -2.25
N VAL A 210 -23.06 7.24 -3.01
CA VAL A 210 -24.32 7.91 -3.40
C VAL A 210 -24.34 8.24 -4.88
N LEU A 211 -25.53 8.43 -5.44
CA LEU A 211 -25.75 8.90 -6.82
C LEU A 211 -26.16 10.37 -6.81
N THR A 212 -25.70 11.13 -7.80
CA THR A 212 -26.15 12.51 -8.03
C THR A 212 -27.53 12.56 -8.68
N GLY A 213 -28.32 13.58 -8.35
CA GLY A 213 -29.60 13.86 -9.02
C GLY A 213 -29.46 14.62 -10.34
N ALA A 214 -30.59 15.02 -10.94
CA ALA A 214 -30.69 15.68 -12.24
C ALA A 214 -29.77 16.91 -12.42
N GLU A 215 -29.61 17.72 -11.37
CA GLU A 215 -28.75 18.91 -11.38
C GLU A 215 -27.30 18.62 -10.95
N GLY A 216 -26.92 17.34 -10.81
CA GLY A 216 -25.60 16.90 -10.36
C GLY A 216 -25.37 16.99 -8.85
N GLY A 217 -26.38 17.38 -8.06
CA GLY A 217 -26.27 17.50 -6.61
C GLY A 217 -26.22 16.15 -5.89
N PHE A 218 -25.47 16.08 -4.78
CA PHE A 218 -25.43 14.93 -3.87
C PHE A 218 -25.30 15.36 -2.40
N HIS A 219 -25.67 14.45 -1.49
CA HIS A 219 -25.54 14.63 -0.05
C HIS A 219 -25.16 13.32 0.63
N ILE A 220 -24.16 13.35 1.51
CA ILE A 220 -23.69 12.23 2.33
C ILE A 220 -23.68 12.66 3.79
N GLN A 221 -24.38 11.92 4.63
CA GLN A 221 -24.40 12.12 6.08
C GLN A 221 -23.36 11.25 6.76
N SER A 222 -23.05 11.60 8.01
CA SER A 222 -22.22 10.78 8.89
C SER A 222 -20.82 10.49 8.32
N VAL A 223 -20.09 11.54 7.92
CA VAL A 223 -18.71 11.43 7.44
C VAL A 223 -17.76 11.74 8.59
N ALA A 224 -16.74 10.91 8.81
CA ALA A 224 -15.76 11.17 9.86
C ALA A 224 -15.00 12.47 9.58
N ALA A 225 -14.83 13.29 10.61
CA ALA A 225 -14.22 14.61 10.46
C ALA A 225 -12.75 14.52 10.01
N GLY A 226 -12.24 15.64 9.48
CA GLY A 226 -10.86 15.79 9.02
C GLY A 226 -10.75 15.77 7.50
N GLN A 227 -9.57 15.43 6.99
CA GLN A 227 -9.31 15.33 5.56
C GLN A 227 -9.75 13.97 5.03
N VAL A 228 -10.68 13.95 4.09
CA VAL A 228 -11.34 12.75 3.57
C VAL A 228 -11.06 12.60 2.08
N LEU A 229 -10.88 11.37 1.62
CA LEU A 229 -10.81 11.06 0.20
C LEU A 229 -12.22 10.98 -0.39
N CYS A 230 -12.49 11.82 -1.39
CA CYS A 230 -13.70 11.80 -2.19
C CYS A 230 -13.37 11.29 -3.59
N GLU A 231 -14.07 10.26 -4.05
CA GLU A 231 -13.91 9.68 -5.37
C GLU A 231 -15.20 9.87 -6.16
N VAL A 232 -15.07 10.19 -7.45
CA VAL A 232 -16.20 10.42 -8.35
C VAL A 232 -16.00 9.62 -9.63
N GLU A 233 -17.03 8.87 -10.02
CA GLU A 233 -17.09 8.12 -11.28
C GLU A 233 -18.42 8.37 -12.01
N HIS A 234 -18.36 8.51 -13.33
CA HIS A 234 -19.53 8.63 -14.19
C HIS A 234 -19.18 8.06 -15.57
N GLU A 235 -20.12 7.37 -16.22
CA GLU A 235 -19.92 6.82 -17.56
C GLU A 235 -19.59 7.92 -18.58
N GLY A 236 -18.57 7.70 -19.41
CA GLY A 236 -18.11 8.69 -20.39
C GLY A 236 -17.21 9.80 -19.83
N TYR A 237 -16.88 9.77 -18.52
CA TYR A 237 -15.98 10.71 -17.88
C TYR A 237 -14.77 10.01 -17.25
N ALA A 238 -13.65 10.72 -17.19
CA ALA A 238 -12.44 10.22 -16.56
C ALA A 238 -12.65 10.06 -15.05
N LEU A 239 -12.01 9.06 -14.44
CA LEU A 239 -12.02 8.90 -12.99
C LEU A 239 -11.49 10.16 -12.31
N TYR A 240 -12.07 10.50 -11.17
CA TYR A 240 -11.69 11.69 -10.41
C TYR A 240 -11.60 11.38 -8.92
N GLN A 241 -10.61 11.97 -8.26
CA GLN A 241 -10.49 11.95 -6.81
C GLN A 241 -10.03 13.32 -6.30
N GLU A 242 -10.41 13.63 -5.06
CA GLU A 242 -9.98 14.84 -4.37
C GLU A 242 -10.01 14.67 -2.85
N LEU A 243 -9.07 15.33 -2.17
CA LEU A 243 -9.09 15.43 -0.72
C LEU A 243 -9.96 16.61 -0.29
N VAL A 244 -10.96 16.32 0.53
CA VAL A 244 -11.93 17.30 1.02
C VAL A 244 -11.84 17.42 2.53
N TRP A 245 -11.95 18.63 3.06
CA TRP A 245 -11.97 18.84 4.50
C TRP A 245 -13.40 18.81 5.02
N VAL A 246 -13.68 17.94 6.00
CA VAL A 246 -15.00 17.80 6.64
C VAL A 246 -14.90 18.27 8.09
N ALA A 247 -15.66 19.30 8.42
CA ALA A 247 -15.76 19.79 9.79
C ALA A 247 -16.70 18.91 10.62
N GLY A 248 -16.25 18.50 11.82
CA GLY A 248 -17.06 17.67 12.71
C GLY A 248 -18.29 18.40 13.23
N GLY A 249 -19.44 17.71 13.24
CA GLY A 249 -20.72 18.27 13.69
C GLY A 249 -21.31 19.36 12.78
N ALA A 250 -20.76 19.57 11.59
CA ALA A 250 -21.19 20.60 10.65
C ALA A 250 -21.45 20.04 9.24
N ALA A 251 -22.23 20.79 8.45
CA ALA A 251 -22.40 20.54 7.03
C ALA A 251 -21.45 21.42 6.22
N ASN A 252 -20.72 20.82 5.28
CA ASN A 252 -19.98 21.59 4.28
C ASN A 252 -20.97 22.25 3.30
N SER A 253 -20.71 23.51 2.92
CA SER A 253 -21.55 24.20 1.94
C SER A 253 -21.33 23.63 0.53
N ALA A 254 -22.42 23.49 -0.23
CA ALA A 254 -22.40 22.93 -1.58
C ALA A 254 -21.47 23.71 -2.54
N GLU A 255 -21.38 25.03 -2.38
CA GLU A 255 -20.52 25.91 -3.18
C GLU A 255 -19.02 25.57 -3.04
N ARG A 256 -18.61 24.99 -1.91
CA ARG A 256 -17.22 24.60 -1.66
C ARG A 256 -16.87 23.23 -2.23
N MET A 257 -17.85 22.46 -2.70
CA MET A 257 -17.67 21.06 -3.10
C MET A 257 -18.28 20.83 -4.49
N THR A 258 -17.64 21.42 -5.50
CA THR A 258 -17.99 21.22 -6.91
C THR A 258 -16.90 20.44 -7.62
N PHE A 259 -17.22 19.23 -8.09
CA PHE A 259 -16.32 18.36 -8.84
C PHE A 259 -16.59 18.50 -10.34
N THR A 260 -15.57 18.88 -11.09
CA THR A 260 -15.68 19.06 -12.55
C THR A 260 -14.98 17.91 -13.27
N LEU A 261 -15.76 17.04 -13.90
CA LEU A 261 -15.23 15.88 -14.61
C LEU A 261 -14.84 16.23 -16.05
N LYS A 262 -13.76 15.62 -16.52
CA LYS A 262 -13.32 15.69 -17.92
C LYS A 262 -13.84 14.48 -18.68
N PRO A 263 -14.17 14.60 -19.98
CA PRO A 263 -14.53 13.44 -20.80
C PRO A 263 -13.47 12.34 -20.74
N ALA A 264 -13.93 11.09 -20.66
CA ALA A 264 -13.06 9.93 -20.68
C ALA A 264 -12.43 9.74 -22.06
N VAL A 265 -11.22 9.19 -22.06
CA VAL A 265 -10.62 8.59 -23.24
C VAL A 265 -10.27 7.13 -22.96
N GLU A 266 -10.21 6.33 -24.02
CA GLU A 266 -9.78 4.94 -23.94
C GLU A 266 -8.36 4.80 -24.48
N LEU A 267 -7.64 3.82 -23.94
CA LEU A 267 -6.34 3.38 -24.43
C LEU A 267 -6.39 1.87 -24.62
N ARG A 268 -6.24 1.42 -25.85
CA ARG A 268 -6.06 0.02 -26.20
C ARG A 268 -4.58 -0.30 -26.33
N VAL A 269 -4.09 -1.21 -25.50
CA VAL A 269 -2.69 -1.64 -25.49
C VAL A 269 -2.60 -3.09 -25.92
N ALA A 270 -1.76 -3.37 -26.91
CA ALA A 270 -1.37 -4.72 -27.30
C ALA A 270 0.11 -4.93 -27.03
N ILE A 271 0.45 -6.11 -26.52
CA ILE A 271 1.86 -6.51 -26.35
C ILE A 271 2.22 -7.50 -27.44
N GLN A 272 3.33 -7.23 -28.12
CA GLN A 272 3.96 -8.08 -29.11
C GLN A 272 5.32 -8.58 -28.62
N GLY A 273 5.77 -9.68 -29.22
CA GLY A 273 6.97 -10.41 -28.79
C GLY A 273 6.64 -11.55 -27.83
N ASN A 274 7.12 -12.75 -28.16
CA ASN A 274 7.03 -13.93 -27.29
C ASN A 274 8.33 -14.12 -26.50
N VAL A 275 8.78 -13.06 -25.83
CA VAL A 275 10.01 -13.07 -25.00
C VAL A 275 9.66 -12.88 -23.52
N GLY A 276 10.51 -13.41 -22.66
CA GLY A 276 10.30 -13.45 -21.21
C GLY A 276 9.66 -14.73 -20.70
N GLY A 277 9.43 -14.78 -19.39
CA GLY A 277 8.84 -15.88 -18.65
C GLY A 277 7.31 -16.02 -18.82
N PRO A 278 6.72 -17.03 -18.16
CA PRO A 278 5.29 -17.27 -18.22
C PRO A 278 4.49 -16.12 -17.58
N GLY A 279 3.19 -16.05 -17.90
CA GLY A 279 2.26 -15.09 -17.30
C GLY A 279 2.07 -13.79 -18.09
N PRO A 280 1.20 -12.89 -17.58
CA PRO A 280 0.96 -11.59 -18.20
C PRO A 280 2.14 -10.65 -17.96
N ALA A 281 2.24 -9.62 -18.81
CA ALA A 281 3.05 -8.46 -18.49
C ALA A 281 2.26 -7.52 -17.57
N GLN A 282 2.95 -6.85 -16.67
CA GLN A 282 2.42 -5.76 -15.85
C GLN A 282 2.66 -4.44 -16.56
N LEU A 283 1.57 -3.79 -16.95
CA LEU A 283 1.55 -2.45 -17.52
C LEU A 283 1.19 -1.44 -16.43
N PHE A 284 1.99 -0.38 -16.34
CA PHE A 284 1.71 0.80 -15.53
C PHE A 284 1.51 2.01 -16.44
N VAL A 285 0.40 2.70 -16.26
CA VAL A 285 0.08 3.97 -16.93
C VAL A 285 0.24 5.09 -15.93
N LEU A 286 1.12 6.04 -16.21
CA LEU A 286 1.40 7.17 -15.32
C LEU A 286 1.32 8.48 -16.10
N SER A 287 0.96 9.57 -15.44
CA SER A 287 1.03 10.89 -16.08
C SER A 287 2.48 11.26 -16.41
N ASP A 288 2.70 11.88 -17.57
CA ASP A 288 3.98 12.52 -17.89
C ASP A 288 4.17 13.84 -17.12
N ARG A 289 3.06 14.53 -16.83
CA ARG A 289 3.05 15.81 -16.11
C ARG A 289 1.86 15.83 -15.14
N PRO A 290 2.06 15.45 -13.87
CA PRO A 290 0.97 15.40 -12.92
C PRO A 290 0.29 16.78 -12.83
N GLN A 291 -0.99 16.83 -13.19
CA GLN A 291 -1.82 18.02 -12.98
C GLN A 291 -2.17 18.07 -11.49
N TYR A 292 -1.43 18.90 -10.78
CA TYR A 292 -1.68 19.16 -9.37
C TYR A 292 -3.01 19.86 -9.18
N ASN A 293 -3.85 19.32 -8.31
CA ASN A 293 -5.05 20.03 -7.89
C ASN A 293 -4.64 21.24 -7.03
N ALA A 294 -4.91 22.45 -7.52
CA ALA A 294 -4.63 23.70 -6.80
C ALA A 294 -5.42 23.84 -5.49
N ASN A 295 -6.55 23.14 -5.37
CA ASN A 295 -7.39 23.12 -4.17
C ASN A 295 -6.97 22.02 -3.18
N SER A 296 -6.09 21.10 -3.58
CA SER A 296 -5.45 20.18 -2.65
C SER A 296 -4.35 20.94 -1.92
N ALA A 297 -4.44 21.01 -0.58
CA ALA A 297 -3.37 21.52 0.28
C ALA A 297 -2.00 20.86 0.01
N PHE A 298 -2.02 19.69 -0.63
CA PHE A 298 -0.86 18.86 -0.87
C PHE A 298 -0.44 18.78 -2.34
N LYS A 299 -1.13 19.46 -3.26
CA LYS A 299 -0.88 19.37 -4.71
C LYS A 299 -0.88 17.91 -5.18
N ASN A 300 -1.86 17.11 -4.75
CA ASN A 300 -1.93 15.72 -5.19
C ASN A 300 -2.59 15.62 -6.56
N GLU A 301 -2.33 14.51 -7.24
CA GLU A 301 -2.93 14.25 -8.54
C GLU A 301 -4.41 13.87 -8.41
N GLY A 302 -5.27 14.54 -9.17
CA GLY A 302 -6.72 14.32 -9.12
C GLY A 302 -7.20 13.04 -9.83
N PHE A 303 -6.31 12.25 -10.41
CA PHE A 303 -6.65 10.97 -11.03
C PHE A 303 -6.18 9.79 -10.18
N PRO A 304 -7.04 8.81 -9.88
CA PRO A 304 -6.71 7.71 -9.00
C PRO A 304 -5.93 6.60 -9.73
N TRP A 305 -4.65 6.85 -10.06
CA TRP A 305 -3.81 5.86 -10.79
C TRP A 305 -3.76 4.48 -10.12
N HIS A 306 -3.85 4.42 -8.80
CA HIS A 306 -3.90 3.18 -8.02
C HIS A 306 -5.13 2.30 -8.31
N ARG A 307 -6.21 2.84 -8.88
CA ARG A 307 -7.41 2.06 -9.25
C ARG A 307 -7.24 1.29 -10.56
N ILE A 308 -6.30 1.71 -11.40
CA ILE A 308 -6.06 1.06 -12.69
C ILE A 308 -4.74 0.29 -12.71
N ASN A 309 -3.73 0.73 -11.96
CA ASN A 309 -2.42 0.09 -11.94
C ASN A 309 -2.28 -0.94 -10.81
N PRO A 310 -1.56 -2.06 -11.03
CA PRO A 310 -1.04 -2.53 -12.31
C PRO A 310 -2.14 -3.14 -13.22
N ILE A 311 -1.91 -3.12 -14.53
CA ILE A 311 -2.78 -3.74 -15.52
C ILE A 311 -2.09 -5.00 -16.07
N GLU A 312 -2.76 -6.14 -16.01
CA GLU A 312 -2.27 -7.37 -16.63
C GLU A 312 -2.58 -7.39 -18.13
N VAL A 313 -1.55 -7.59 -18.95
CA VAL A 313 -1.68 -7.66 -20.40
C VAL A 313 -1.01 -8.93 -20.92
N TRP A 314 -1.82 -9.82 -21.51
CA TRP A 314 -1.31 -11.05 -22.10
C TRP A 314 -0.77 -10.78 -23.51
N PRO A 315 0.44 -11.24 -23.85
CA PRO A 315 0.97 -11.15 -25.22
C PRO A 315 -0.05 -11.65 -26.26
N GLY A 316 -0.25 -10.88 -27.33
CA GLY A 316 -1.22 -11.18 -28.38
C GLY A 316 -2.70 -10.92 -28.03
N THR A 317 -3.02 -10.56 -26.78
CA THR A 317 -4.39 -10.21 -26.35
C THR A 317 -4.44 -8.75 -25.93
N PRO A 318 -4.91 -7.83 -26.79
CA PRO A 318 -5.01 -6.42 -26.44
C PRO A 318 -5.98 -6.18 -25.27
N VAL A 319 -5.63 -5.25 -24.40
CA VAL A 319 -6.50 -4.74 -23.32
C VAL A 319 -7.01 -3.35 -23.68
N THR A 320 -8.25 -3.02 -23.32
CA THR A 320 -8.77 -1.64 -23.37
C THR A 320 -8.85 -1.09 -21.96
N ILE A 321 -8.26 0.08 -21.76
CA ILE A 321 -8.21 0.82 -20.52
C ILE A 321 -9.11 2.03 -20.69
N ALA A 322 -10.24 2.05 -19.98
CA ALA A 322 -11.25 3.10 -20.09
C ALA A 322 -11.09 4.15 -18.98
N ASN A 323 -11.92 5.20 -19.05
CA ASN A 323 -12.03 6.25 -18.04
C ASN A 323 -10.72 6.99 -17.76
N LEU A 324 -9.81 7.08 -18.73
CA LEU A 324 -8.58 7.83 -18.63
C LEU A 324 -8.83 9.32 -18.89
N ARG A 325 -7.93 10.18 -18.41
CA ARG A 325 -7.94 11.61 -18.75
C ARG A 325 -7.28 11.85 -20.12
N PRO A 326 -7.73 12.86 -20.88
CA PRO A 326 -7.06 13.29 -22.11
C PRO A 326 -5.76 14.03 -21.78
N GLU A 327 -4.68 13.28 -21.59
CA GLU A 327 -3.35 13.80 -21.27
C GLU A 327 -2.23 12.97 -21.93
N VAL A 328 -0.98 13.41 -21.75
CA VAL A 328 0.18 12.59 -22.11
C VAL A 328 0.49 11.64 -20.96
N VAL A 329 0.52 10.34 -21.25
CA VAL A 329 0.86 9.29 -20.29
C VAL A 329 2.14 8.55 -20.70
N ARG A 330 2.87 8.05 -19.71
CA ARG A 330 4.01 7.15 -19.87
C ARG A 330 3.56 5.72 -19.56
N LEU A 331 3.85 4.81 -20.49
CA LEU A 331 3.58 3.38 -20.35
C LEU A 331 4.87 2.66 -19.97
N HIS A 332 4.87 2.04 -18.79
CA HIS A 332 5.95 1.19 -18.31
C HIS A 332 5.47 -0.27 -18.32
N VAL A 333 6.19 -1.14 -19.01
CA VAL A 333 5.81 -2.56 -19.15
C VAL A 333 6.90 -3.45 -18.61
N PHE A 334 6.49 -4.37 -17.75
CA PHE A 334 7.37 -5.32 -17.10
C PHE A 334 6.83 -6.73 -17.32
N ARG A 335 7.72 -7.65 -17.69
CA ARG A 335 7.44 -9.07 -17.69
C ARG A 335 8.68 -9.79 -17.14
N ALA A 336 8.51 -10.91 -16.47
CA ALA A 336 9.67 -11.70 -16.04
C ALA A 336 10.57 -11.96 -17.27
N GLY A 337 11.86 -11.65 -17.20
CA GLY A 337 12.80 -11.80 -18.32
C GLY A 337 12.57 -10.94 -19.57
N ALA A 338 11.68 -9.96 -19.52
CA ALA A 338 11.46 -9.04 -20.64
C ALA A 338 11.04 -7.64 -20.19
N CYS A 339 11.44 -6.63 -20.95
CA CYS A 339 11.06 -5.25 -20.73
C CYS A 339 10.67 -4.59 -22.04
N ALA A 340 10.11 -3.38 -21.96
CA ALA A 340 9.95 -2.52 -23.12
C ALA A 340 10.49 -1.12 -22.78
N PRO A 341 11.03 -0.39 -23.77
CA PRO A 341 11.28 1.04 -23.62
C PRO A 341 10.01 1.78 -23.18
N VAL A 342 10.17 2.79 -22.33
CA VAL A 342 9.05 3.63 -21.90
C VAL A 342 8.41 4.29 -23.11
N LYS A 343 7.10 4.18 -23.24
CA LYS A 343 6.35 4.74 -24.36
C LYS A 343 5.46 5.88 -23.90
N ALA A 344 5.68 7.08 -24.42
CA ALA A 344 4.79 8.21 -24.22
C ALA A 344 3.62 8.16 -25.22
N VAL A 345 2.41 8.42 -24.73
CA VAL A 345 1.18 8.38 -25.54
C VAL A 345 0.36 9.62 -25.24
N ASN A 346 -0.04 10.36 -26.27
CA ASN A 346 -0.90 11.53 -26.12
C ASN A 346 -2.37 11.14 -26.30
N LEU A 347 -3.06 10.90 -25.18
CA LEU A 347 -4.46 10.49 -25.17
C LEU A 347 -5.43 11.61 -25.61
N GLY A 348 -4.96 12.86 -25.64
CA GLY A 348 -5.74 13.99 -26.16
C GLY A 348 -5.69 14.13 -27.69
N ALA A 349 -4.77 13.44 -28.38
CA ALA A 349 -4.51 13.60 -29.81
C ALA A 349 -5.07 12.48 -30.70
N ASN A 350 -6.17 11.83 -30.28
CA ASN A 350 -6.78 10.66 -30.94
C ASN A 350 -5.86 9.42 -31.05
N GLN A 351 -4.77 9.35 -30.29
CA GLN A 351 -3.89 8.16 -30.26
C GLN A 351 -4.37 7.21 -29.16
N HIS A 352 -5.14 6.19 -29.57
CA HIS A 352 -5.78 5.26 -28.65
C HIS A 352 -5.32 3.81 -28.81
N ASP A 353 -4.71 3.44 -29.94
CA ASP A 353 -4.17 2.10 -30.16
C ASP A 353 -2.65 2.10 -30.06
N VAL A 354 -2.11 1.30 -29.13
CA VAL A 354 -0.68 1.24 -28.85
C VAL A 354 -0.20 -0.21 -28.84
N VAL A 355 0.77 -0.49 -29.71
CA VAL A 355 1.53 -1.74 -29.67
C VAL A 355 2.83 -1.50 -28.90
N ILE A 356 3.17 -2.41 -28.00
CA ILE A 356 4.42 -2.41 -27.23
C ILE A 356 5.17 -3.70 -27.54
N ASP A 357 6.40 -3.55 -28.04
CA ASP A 357 7.29 -4.66 -28.34
C ASP A 357 8.15 -4.99 -27.13
N LEU A 358 8.04 -6.22 -26.63
CA LEU A 358 8.92 -6.71 -25.58
C LEU A 358 10.29 -7.07 -26.15
N GLN A 359 11.32 -6.75 -25.37
CA GLN A 359 12.71 -7.11 -25.60
C GLN A 359 13.19 -8.02 -24.45
N PRO A 360 14.10 -8.98 -24.72
CA PRO A 360 14.72 -9.75 -23.66
C PRO A 360 15.39 -8.84 -22.62
N ALA A 361 15.19 -9.16 -21.34
CA ALA A 361 15.85 -8.50 -20.23
C ALA A 361 16.70 -9.52 -19.44
N PRO A 362 17.72 -9.08 -18.70
CA PRO A 362 18.50 -9.96 -17.83
C PRO A 362 17.58 -10.76 -16.89
N THR A 363 17.71 -12.09 -16.94
CA THR A 363 16.87 -13.03 -16.19
C THR A 363 17.59 -13.52 -14.96
N LEU A 364 16.80 -13.73 -13.90
CA LEU A 364 17.19 -14.54 -12.76
C LEU A 364 16.30 -15.77 -12.78
N THR A 365 16.90 -16.93 -13.01
CA THR A 365 16.20 -18.21 -13.04
C THR A 365 16.66 -19.07 -11.89
N GLY A 366 15.82 -20.00 -11.47
CA GLY A 366 16.22 -20.91 -10.42
C GLY A 366 15.21 -21.99 -10.08
N ILE A 367 15.58 -22.81 -9.11
CA ILE A 367 14.76 -23.90 -8.57
C ILE A 367 14.67 -23.72 -7.05
N VAL A 368 13.45 -23.82 -6.52
CA VAL A 368 13.20 -24.00 -5.09
C VAL A 368 13.01 -25.48 -4.82
N GLN A 369 13.76 -25.98 -3.85
CA GLN A 369 13.73 -27.37 -3.43
C GLN A 369 13.70 -27.49 -1.91
N GLN A 370 13.22 -28.63 -1.41
CA GLN A 370 13.24 -29.00 0.00
C GLN A 370 13.63 -30.48 0.07
N ASP A 371 14.67 -30.78 0.85
CA ASP A 371 15.27 -32.12 0.92
C ASP A 371 15.67 -32.65 -0.48
N GLY A 372 16.12 -31.75 -1.34
CA GLY A 372 16.49 -32.04 -2.74
C GLY A 372 15.32 -32.30 -3.70
N ALA A 373 14.06 -32.23 -3.25
CA ALA A 373 12.87 -32.37 -4.08
C ALA A 373 12.30 -30.99 -4.50
N PRO A 374 11.84 -30.81 -5.74
CA PRO A 374 11.28 -29.53 -6.19
C PRO A 374 9.97 -29.18 -5.47
N VAL A 375 9.82 -27.92 -5.09
CA VAL A 375 8.64 -27.44 -4.36
C VAL A 375 7.71 -26.68 -5.31
N LEU A 376 6.51 -27.21 -5.55
CA LEU A 376 5.45 -26.53 -6.31
C LEU A 376 4.77 -25.44 -5.48
N GLY A 377 4.57 -24.26 -6.09
CA GLY A 377 3.78 -23.19 -5.49
C GLY A 377 4.46 -22.46 -4.33
N ALA A 378 5.78 -22.63 -4.16
CA ALA A 378 6.56 -21.79 -3.27
C ALA A 378 6.54 -20.35 -3.79
N THR A 379 6.35 -19.38 -2.89
CA THR A 379 6.41 -17.96 -3.25
C THR A 379 7.87 -17.53 -3.29
N VAL A 380 8.31 -17.01 -4.42
CA VAL A 380 9.68 -16.50 -4.62
C VAL A 380 9.61 -14.99 -4.80
N ARG A 381 10.36 -14.26 -3.98
CA ARG A 381 10.37 -12.80 -3.94
C ARG A 381 11.76 -12.28 -4.19
N LEU A 382 11.90 -11.33 -5.11
CA LEU A 382 13.15 -10.63 -5.40
C LEU A 382 12.97 -9.14 -5.11
N GLU A 383 13.77 -8.64 -4.19
CA GLU A 383 13.59 -7.34 -3.57
C GLU A 383 14.90 -6.56 -3.57
N ALA A 384 14.85 -5.26 -3.91
CA ALA A 384 15.97 -4.37 -3.68
C ALA A 384 16.07 -4.04 -2.17
N PRO A 385 17.27 -4.04 -1.56
CA PRO A 385 17.42 -3.72 -0.13
C PRO A 385 16.79 -2.37 0.25
N ASP A 386 16.93 -1.39 -0.65
CA ASP A 386 16.22 -0.11 -0.62
C ASP A 386 15.26 -0.02 -1.82
N ARG A 387 14.01 -0.47 -1.63
CA ARG A 387 12.94 -0.43 -2.65
C ARG A 387 12.66 0.97 -3.17
N VAL A 388 12.74 1.97 -2.29
CA VAL A 388 12.47 3.38 -2.60
C VAL A 388 13.51 3.88 -3.58
N ARG A 389 14.78 3.69 -3.25
CA ARG A 389 15.90 4.08 -4.10
C ARG A 389 15.87 3.36 -5.45
N ALA A 390 15.61 2.05 -5.46
CA ALA A 390 15.51 1.29 -6.71
C ALA A 390 14.39 1.80 -7.62
N THR A 391 13.24 2.16 -7.03
CA THR A 391 12.11 2.75 -7.76
C THR A 391 12.44 4.13 -8.33
N LEU A 392 13.04 5.01 -7.52
CA LEU A 392 13.45 6.35 -7.95
C LEU A 392 14.53 6.31 -9.04
N ASN A 393 15.51 5.42 -8.91
CA ASN A 393 16.55 5.20 -9.90
C ASN A 393 15.95 4.78 -11.25
N TYR A 394 14.98 3.85 -11.25
CA TYR A 394 14.30 3.42 -12.46
C TYR A 394 13.61 4.58 -13.18
N PHE A 395 12.91 5.45 -12.44
CA PHE A 395 12.25 6.61 -13.04
C PHE A 395 13.21 7.76 -13.37
N SER A 396 14.43 7.76 -12.81
CA SER A 396 15.32 8.92 -12.80
C SER A 396 14.65 10.17 -12.19
N GLU A 397 13.89 9.96 -11.12
CA GLU A 397 13.09 11.00 -10.45
C GLU A 397 13.60 11.26 -9.02
N PRO A 398 13.39 12.46 -8.46
CA PRO A 398 13.76 12.79 -7.08
C PRO A 398 12.79 12.19 -6.05
N SER A 399 13.16 12.21 -4.77
CA SER A 399 12.40 11.55 -3.69
C SER A 399 10.93 11.98 -3.56
N TYR A 400 10.61 13.24 -3.83
CA TYR A 400 9.24 13.74 -3.73
C TYR A 400 8.30 13.19 -4.82
N PHE A 401 8.83 12.52 -5.86
CA PHE A 401 8.03 11.88 -6.89
C PHE A 401 7.07 10.82 -6.31
N LEU A 402 7.50 10.08 -5.29
CA LEU A 402 6.61 9.11 -4.61
C LEU A 402 5.49 9.78 -3.81
N GLU A 403 5.57 11.09 -3.57
CA GLU A 403 4.57 11.89 -2.85
C GLU A 403 3.54 12.56 -3.78
N THR A 404 3.59 12.35 -5.09
CA THR A 404 2.69 12.99 -6.07
C THR A 404 1.46 12.15 -6.41
N ALA A 405 1.59 10.82 -6.35
CA ALA A 405 0.54 9.87 -6.64
C ALA A 405 0.71 8.61 -5.78
N VAL A 406 -0.41 7.94 -5.48
CA VAL A 406 -0.41 6.63 -4.80
C VAL A 406 0.11 5.60 -5.80
N MET A 407 1.37 5.19 -5.63
CA MET A 407 2.02 4.23 -6.51
C MET A 407 2.18 2.86 -5.85
N PRO A 408 1.83 1.77 -6.56
CA PRO A 408 2.13 0.42 -6.09
C PRO A 408 3.65 0.16 -6.13
N ASN A 409 4.06 -0.98 -5.54
CA ASN A 409 5.42 -1.47 -5.74
C ASN A 409 5.67 -1.80 -7.21
N LEU A 410 6.84 -1.43 -7.72
CA LEU A 410 7.26 -1.71 -9.10
C LEU A 410 8.30 -2.84 -9.17
N PRO A 411 8.35 -3.60 -10.28
CA PRO A 411 9.30 -4.70 -10.46
C PRO A 411 10.79 -4.38 -10.20
N PRO A 412 11.32 -3.19 -10.53
CA PRO A 412 12.70 -2.83 -10.17
C PRO A 412 12.95 -2.82 -8.66
N GLY A 413 11.94 -2.49 -7.84
CA GLY A 413 12.01 -2.53 -6.39
C GLY A 413 11.63 -3.90 -5.82
N LEU A 414 10.55 -4.50 -6.30
CA LEU A 414 9.97 -5.73 -5.76
C LEU A 414 9.29 -6.56 -6.86
N GLN A 415 9.65 -7.84 -6.96
CA GLN A 415 8.96 -8.84 -7.78
C GLN A 415 8.58 -10.04 -6.93
N GLU A 416 7.49 -10.69 -7.31
CA GLU A 416 7.04 -11.93 -6.71
C GLU A 416 6.55 -12.89 -7.80
N THR A 417 6.78 -14.19 -7.62
CA THR A 417 6.26 -15.25 -8.48
C THR A 417 6.03 -16.53 -7.66
N LYS A 418 5.34 -17.51 -8.23
CA LYS A 418 5.17 -18.85 -7.64
C LYS A 418 5.92 -19.88 -8.47
N THR A 419 6.53 -20.87 -7.82
CA THR A 419 7.23 -21.93 -8.54
C THR A 419 6.28 -22.89 -9.24
N ASP A 420 6.73 -23.44 -10.37
CA ASP A 420 6.02 -24.46 -11.11
C ASP A 420 6.17 -25.88 -10.51
N LYS A 421 5.68 -26.91 -11.20
CA LYS A 421 5.74 -28.32 -10.75
C LYS A 421 7.16 -28.85 -10.66
N GLN A 422 8.11 -28.20 -11.30
CA GLN A 422 9.54 -28.52 -11.28
C GLN A 422 10.28 -27.63 -10.27
N GLY A 423 9.57 -26.86 -9.44
CA GLY A 423 10.16 -25.92 -8.49
C GLY A 423 10.76 -24.70 -9.16
N ARG A 424 10.56 -24.49 -10.47
CA ARG A 424 11.26 -23.44 -11.22
C ARG A 424 10.58 -22.09 -11.06
N PHE A 425 11.39 -21.04 -11.04
CA PHE A 425 10.94 -19.65 -11.11
C PHE A 425 11.75 -18.85 -12.14
N VAL A 426 11.14 -17.78 -12.63
CA VAL A 426 11.78 -16.80 -13.52
C VAL A 426 11.41 -15.40 -13.04
N LEU A 427 12.43 -14.56 -12.88
CA LEU A 427 12.33 -13.16 -12.47
C LEU A 427 13.24 -12.30 -13.36
N THR A 428 13.08 -10.98 -13.33
CA THR A 428 14.01 -10.06 -14.03
C THR A 428 15.03 -9.51 -13.02
N ALA A 429 16.32 -9.56 -13.35
CA ALA A 429 17.38 -9.19 -12.40
C ALA A 429 17.33 -7.69 -12.01
N TRP A 430 17.12 -6.78 -12.98
CA TRP A 430 17.11 -5.32 -12.78
C TRP A 430 18.36 -4.76 -12.07
N ALA A 431 19.54 -5.30 -12.39
CA ALA A 431 20.81 -4.89 -11.78
C ALA A 431 21.14 -3.39 -11.93
N GLU A 432 20.64 -2.73 -12.98
CA GLU A 432 20.79 -1.28 -13.18
C GLU A 432 20.05 -0.45 -12.11
N ALA A 433 18.90 -0.93 -11.62
CA ALA A 433 18.13 -0.24 -10.58
C ALA A 433 18.69 -0.52 -9.18
N SER A 434 19.11 -1.77 -8.94
CA SER A 434 19.77 -2.21 -7.71
C SER A 434 20.76 -3.34 -8.04
N PRO A 435 22.08 -3.10 -8.00
CA PRO A 435 23.09 -4.09 -8.38
C PRO A 435 23.05 -5.36 -7.52
N VAL A 436 22.75 -5.20 -6.23
CA VAL A 436 22.53 -6.31 -5.31
C VAL A 436 21.06 -6.33 -4.93
N ARG A 437 20.48 -7.53 -4.91
CA ARG A 437 19.09 -7.76 -4.53
C ARG A 437 19.00 -8.95 -3.60
N TYR A 438 17.94 -8.98 -2.83
CA TYR A 438 17.63 -10.06 -1.91
C TYR A 438 16.58 -10.97 -2.54
N LEU A 439 16.93 -12.24 -2.70
CA LEU A 439 16.04 -13.28 -3.19
C LEU A 439 15.64 -14.17 -2.01
N GLU A 440 14.33 -14.34 -1.79
CA GLU A 440 13.79 -15.30 -0.84
C GLU A 440 12.78 -16.24 -1.50
N ALA A 441 12.66 -17.44 -0.94
CA ALA A 441 11.57 -18.36 -1.22
C ALA A 441 10.89 -18.79 0.07
N ARG A 442 9.57 -19.00 0.00
CA ARG A 442 8.74 -19.50 1.10
C ARG A 442 7.95 -20.71 0.66
N GLY A 443 7.95 -21.76 1.47
CA GLY A 443 7.18 -22.97 1.20
C GLY A 443 5.66 -22.71 1.18
N PRO A 444 4.87 -23.53 0.46
CA PRO A 444 3.41 -23.48 0.51
C PRO A 444 2.91 -23.74 1.94
N GLY A 445 2.47 -22.69 2.64
CA GLY A 445 2.08 -22.76 4.06
C GLY A 445 2.98 -21.96 5.02
N GLY A 446 4.09 -21.39 4.54
CA GLY A 446 4.89 -20.40 5.26
C GLY A 446 5.87 -20.95 6.32
N GLY A 447 5.89 -22.24 6.60
CA GLY A 447 6.76 -22.83 7.63
C GLY A 447 8.22 -23.05 7.23
N SER A 448 8.56 -22.95 5.94
CA SER A 448 9.92 -23.14 5.43
C SER A 448 10.36 -21.95 4.58
N TRP A 449 11.67 -21.65 4.61
CA TRP A 449 12.24 -20.47 3.96
C TRP A 449 13.66 -20.72 3.47
N ALA A 450 14.04 -19.96 2.46
CA ALA A 450 15.42 -19.80 2.00
C ALA A 450 15.63 -18.35 1.58
N GLY A 451 16.82 -17.80 1.82
CA GLY A 451 17.13 -16.43 1.41
C GLY A 451 18.61 -16.23 1.13
N ARG A 452 18.94 -15.44 0.11
CA ARG A 452 20.31 -15.03 -0.20
C ARG A 452 20.33 -13.72 -0.97
N PHE A 453 21.49 -13.07 -1.00
CA PHE A 453 21.74 -12.01 -1.97
C PHE A 453 22.03 -12.59 -3.35
N VAL A 454 21.65 -11.82 -4.37
CA VAL A 454 21.96 -12.05 -5.78
C VAL A 454 22.67 -10.82 -6.35
N LYS A 455 23.72 -11.08 -7.12
CA LYS A 455 24.57 -10.10 -7.80
C LYS A 455 24.25 -10.11 -9.31
N PRO A 456 24.76 -9.13 -10.10
CA PRO A 456 24.42 -9.03 -11.52
C PRO A 456 24.78 -10.26 -12.36
N ASP A 457 25.81 -11.00 -11.95
CA ASP A 457 26.29 -12.20 -12.66
C ASP A 457 25.58 -13.49 -12.23
N ASP A 458 24.73 -13.43 -11.20
CA ASP A 458 23.93 -14.56 -10.73
C ASP A 458 22.71 -14.75 -11.64
N ASN A 459 22.75 -15.78 -12.51
CA ASN A 459 21.68 -16.06 -13.47
C ASN A 459 20.88 -17.34 -13.16
N GLU A 460 21.50 -18.30 -12.47
CA GLU A 460 20.91 -19.58 -12.07
C GLU A 460 21.08 -19.78 -10.56
N ILE A 461 19.97 -19.92 -9.85
CA ILE A 461 19.96 -20.05 -8.39
C ILE A 461 19.23 -21.31 -7.94
N VAL A 462 19.78 -21.97 -6.93
CA VAL A 462 19.06 -23.00 -6.17
C VAL A 462 18.77 -22.44 -4.77
N LEU A 463 17.51 -22.52 -4.36
CA LEU A 463 17.05 -22.17 -3.01
C LEU A 463 16.61 -23.45 -2.31
N GLU A 464 17.37 -23.86 -1.29
CA GLU A 464 17.02 -24.98 -0.41
C GLU A 464 16.21 -24.46 0.76
N LEU A 465 14.92 -24.80 0.81
CA LEU A 465 14.05 -24.45 1.92
C LEU A 465 14.46 -25.24 3.16
N GLY A 466 14.67 -24.53 4.27
CA GLY A 466 14.87 -25.10 5.59
C GLY A 466 13.83 -24.63 6.59
N GLU A 467 13.85 -25.21 7.78
CA GLU A 467 13.12 -24.65 8.93
C GLU A 467 13.69 -23.28 9.31
N VAL A 468 12.81 -22.35 9.65
CA VAL A 468 13.20 -21.01 10.06
C VAL A 468 13.33 -20.98 11.57
N SER A 469 14.57 -21.00 12.06
CA SER A 469 14.85 -20.64 13.45
C SER A 469 14.93 -19.13 13.57
N LEU A 470 13.82 -18.50 13.92
CA LEU A 470 13.75 -17.04 14.16
C LEU A 470 14.46 -16.64 15.46
N GLY A 471 14.73 -17.62 16.33
CA GLY A 471 15.18 -17.42 17.70
C GLY A 471 13.99 -17.18 18.62
N ASP A 472 13.94 -17.88 19.75
CA ASP A 472 13.00 -17.60 20.84
C ASP A 472 13.71 -16.66 21.83
N SER A 473 14.00 -15.44 21.38
CA SER A 473 14.78 -14.50 22.18
C SER A 473 13.90 -13.75 23.18
N THR A 474 14.46 -13.43 24.34
CA THR A 474 13.81 -12.71 25.43
C THR A 474 14.62 -11.46 25.80
N LEU A 475 13.92 -10.34 25.95
CA LEU A 475 14.42 -9.13 26.56
C LEU A 475 13.84 -8.98 27.98
N LEU A 476 14.74 -8.84 28.96
CA LEU A 476 14.41 -8.45 30.32
C LEU A 476 14.82 -6.99 30.52
N VAL A 477 13.84 -6.10 30.70
CA VAL A 477 14.11 -4.71 31.05
C VAL A 477 13.99 -4.56 32.57
N GLU A 478 15.12 -4.28 33.20
CA GLU A 478 15.27 -4.23 34.64
C GLU A 478 15.12 -2.80 35.15
N PHE A 479 14.33 -2.63 36.22
CA PHE A 479 14.04 -1.32 36.83
C PHE A 479 14.49 -1.29 38.29
N PRO A 480 15.81 -1.17 38.55
CA PRO A 480 16.38 -1.32 39.89
C PRO A 480 15.92 -0.21 40.86
N GLY A 481 15.91 -0.53 42.15
CA GLY A 481 15.60 0.41 43.24
C GLY A 481 14.11 0.67 43.49
N ARG A 482 13.23 0.05 42.70
CA ARG A 482 11.79 0.25 42.79
C ARG A 482 11.13 -0.52 43.94
N HIS A 483 10.26 0.15 44.69
CA HIS A 483 9.52 -0.43 45.82
C HIS A 483 7.99 -0.34 45.70
N GLN A 484 7.44 0.18 44.60
CA GLN A 484 6.01 0.23 44.31
C GLN A 484 5.70 -0.21 42.87
N GLY A 485 4.42 -0.34 42.50
CA GLY A 485 4.02 -0.70 41.14
C GLY A 485 4.49 0.31 40.07
N LEU A 486 4.82 -0.15 38.86
CA LEU A 486 5.24 0.71 37.75
C LEU A 486 4.32 0.51 36.54
N PRO A 487 3.57 1.53 36.11
CA PRO A 487 2.84 1.46 34.85
C PRO A 487 3.84 1.51 33.69
N VAL A 488 3.75 0.54 32.79
CA VAL A 488 4.62 0.41 31.62
C VAL A 488 3.79 0.32 30.35
N GLU A 489 4.20 1.10 29.36
CA GLU A 489 3.64 1.10 28.01
C GLU A 489 4.69 0.56 27.03
N LEU A 490 4.41 -0.58 26.41
CA LEU A 490 5.33 -1.23 25.48
C LEU A 490 4.89 -1.02 24.02
N TRP A 491 5.84 -0.62 23.18
CA TRP A 491 5.69 -0.51 21.73
C TRP A 491 6.69 -1.42 21.04
N ILE A 492 6.25 -2.22 20.07
CA ILE A 492 7.13 -3.09 19.29
C ILE A 492 6.88 -2.83 17.81
N GLY A 493 7.91 -2.40 17.08
CA GLY A 493 7.79 -2.01 15.67
C GLY A 493 6.83 -0.85 15.44
N GLY A 494 6.58 -0.02 16.46
CA GLY A 494 5.58 1.05 16.44
C GLY A 494 4.15 0.59 16.74
N ALA A 495 3.90 -0.69 17.00
CA ALA A 495 2.60 -1.15 17.43
C ALA A 495 2.51 -1.15 18.97
N PRO A 496 1.48 -0.52 19.57
CA PRO A 496 1.30 -0.53 21.02
C PRO A 496 0.86 -1.90 21.51
N ARG A 497 1.29 -2.23 22.74
CA ARG A 497 0.82 -3.39 23.51
C ARG A 497 -0.06 -2.91 24.67
N PRO A 498 -0.94 -3.78 25.22
CA PRO A 498 -1.71 -3.43 26.41
C PRO A 498 -0.80 -2.89 27.51
N GLN A 499 -1.21 -1.77 28.11
CA GLN A 499 -0.51 -1.23 29.27
C GLN A 499 -0.62 -2.21 30.43
N GLN A 500 0.46 -2.35 31.20
CA GLN A 500 0.51 -3.21 32.38
C GLN A 500 1.14 -2.47 33.56
N ILE A 501 0.84 -2.92 34.78
CA ILE A 501 1.48 -2.41 36.00
C ILE A 501 2.35 -3.53 36.56
N LEU A 502 3.66 -3.33 36.56
CA LEU A 502 4.62 -4.28 37.11
C LEU A 502 4.62 -4.20 38.64
N ALA A 503 4.57 -5.33 39.36
CA ALA A 503 4.69 -5.36 40.82
C ALA A 503 6.09 -4.93 41.29
N ALA A 504 6.27 -4.46 42.52
CA ALA A 504 7.58 -3.99 43.01
C ALA A 504 8.71 -5.01 42.76
N GLY A 505 9.82 -4.56 42.15
CA GLY A 505 10.97 -5.43 41.80
C GLY A 505 10.75 -6.38 40.62
N GLU A 506 9.58 -6.38 39.97
CA GLU A 506 9.31 -7.14 38.75
C GLU A 506 9.90 -6.46 37.50
N ASP A 507 10.49 -7.26 36.61
CA ASP A 507 11.05 -6.80 35.33
C ASP A 507 10.00 -6.83 34.22
N LEU A 508 10.18 -6.01 33.18
CA LEU A 508 9.42 -6.18 31.95
C LEU A 508 10.07 -7.30 31.11
N GLU A 509 9.35 -8.40 30.93
CA GLU A 509 9.79 -9.53 30.11
C GLU A 509 9.04 -9.57 28.77
N VAL A 510 9.79 -9.51 27.68
CA VAL A 510 9.30 -9.61 26.29
C VAL A 510 9.99 -10.79 25.62
N SER A 511 9.23 -11.84 25.32
CA SER A 511 9.68 -13.10 24.74
C SER A 511 9.18 -13.27 23.30
N ASN A 512 9.67 -14.30 22.60
CA ASN A 512 9.43 -14.54 21.17
C ASN A 512 9.86 -13.34 20.30
N LEU A 513 10.91 -12.63 20.72
CA LEU A 513 11.54 -11.63 19.86
C LEU A 513 12.40 -12.34 18.83
N VAL A 514 12.38 -11.82 17.59
CA VAL A 514 13.31 -12.25 16.55
C VAL A 514 14.73 -12.00 17.02
N ALA A 515 15.58 -13.02 16.96
CA ALA A 515 17.00 -12.88 17.25
C ALA A 515 17.62 -11.86 16.29
N GLY A 516 18.37 -10.90 16.81
CA GLY A 516 18.94 -9.83 16.00
C GLY A 516 19.30 -8.57 16.78
N LYS A 517 19.58 -7.51 16.02
CA LYS A 517 19.91 -6.19 16.55
C LYS A 517 18.63 -5.37 16.68
N TRP A 518 18.37 -4.92 17.90
CA TRP A 518 17.21 -4.11 18.27
C TRP A 518 17.65 -2.73 18.75
N ARG A 519 16.84 -1.72 18.53
CA ARG A 519 16.94 -0.43 19.21
C ARG A 519 15.92 -0.38 20.32
N VAL A 520 16.37 -0.05 21.53
CA VAL A 520 15.52 0.12 22.72
C VAL A 520 15.52 1.59 23.12
N THR A 521 14.36 2.21 23.11
CA THR A 521 14.18 3.61 23.57
C THR A 521 13.28 3.63 24.79
N VAL A 522 13.69 4.32 25.85
CA VAL A 522 12.90 4.42 27.08
C VAL A 522 12.63 5.87 27.42
N THR A 523 11.35 6.20 27.54
CA THR A 523 10.89 7.57 27.81
C THR A 523 9.91 7.57 28.98
N TRP A 524 9.89 8.68 29.71
CA TRP A 524 8.91 8.93 30.74
C TRP A 524 8.51 10.39 30.71
N HIS A 525 7.20 10.66 30.69
CA HIS A 525 6.65 12.01 30.55
C HIS A 525 7.25 12.80 29.37
N ALA A 526 7.36 12.12 28.20
CA ALA A 526 7.99 12.62 26.97
C ALA A 526 9.48 13.01 27.09
N GLN A 527 10.13 12.73 28.22
CA GLN A 527 11.56 12.91 28.41
C GLN A 527 12.28 11.57 28.20
N PRO A 528 13.40 11.53 27.46
CA PRO A 528 14.19 10.32 27.33
C PRO A 528 14.85 9.99 28.68
N ILE A 529 14.59 8.78 29.20
CA ILE A 529 15.36 8.19 30.31
C ILE A 529 16.62 7.56 29.72
N LYS A 530 16.45 6.75 28.67
CA LYS A 530 17.53 6.23 27.85
C LYS A 530 17.25 6.54 26.38
N PRO A 531 18.13 7.28 25.69
CA PRO A 531 18.02 7.46 24.25
C PRO A 531 18.16 6.10 23.54
N GLY A 532 17.70 6.01 22.29
CA GLY A 532 17.70 4.76 21.53
C GLY A 532 19.06 4.06 21.52
N GLU A 533 19.19 3.00 22.32
CA GLU A 533 20.40 2.19 22.45
C GLU A 533 20.26 0.91 21.62
N GLU A 534 21.33 0.50 20.95
CA GLU A 534 21.32 -0.71 20.12
C GLU A 534 21.76 -1.92 20.95
N LEU A 535 20.92 -2.94 20.99
CA LEU A 535 21.11 -4.17 21.75
C LEU A 535 21.07 -5.38 20.82
N LEU A 536 22.02 -6.30 20.99
CA LEU A 536 21.96 -7.62 20.35
C LEU A 536 21.17 -8.56 21.26
N ILE A 537 20.06 -9.11 20.75
CA ILE A 537 19.19 -10.04 21.46
C ILE A 537 19.21 -11.37 20.69
N GLU A 538 19.80 -12.42 21.26
CA GLU A 538 19.90 -13.74 20.60
C GLU A 538 19.21 -14.85 21.40
N ASP A 539 19.52 -14.92 22.69
CA ASP A 539 18.82 -15.77 23.64
C ASP A 539 18.14 -14.86 24.66
N VAL A 540 18.77 -14.60 25.81
CA VAL A 540 18.28 -13.67 26.83
C VAL A 540 19.18 -12.44 26.89
N ALA A 541 18.61 -11.27 26.66
CA ALA A 541 19.28 -9.99 26.88
C ALA A 541 18.70 -9.28 28.11
N ARG A 542 19.57 -8.67 28.92
CA ARG A 542 19.19 -7.84 30.08
C ARG A 542 19.49 -6.39 29.78
N TYR A 543 18.57 -5.51 30.11
CA TYR A 543 18.68 -4.08 29.85
C TYR A 543 18.25 -3.29 31.08
N GLU A 544 19.22 -2.79 31.82
CA GLU A 544 18.99 -2.00 33.04
C GLU A 544 18.60 -0.56 32.69
N VAL A 545 17.54 -0.06 33.34
CA VAL A 545 17.03 1.30 33.18
C VAL A 545 16.97 1.99 34.54
N ALA A 546 17.89 2.94 34.76
CA ALA A 546 17.85 3.80 35.92
C ALA A 546 16.64 4.75 35.83
N LEU A 547 15.68 4.57 36.75
CA LEU A 547 14.44 5.34 36.78
C LEU A 547 14.63 6.70 37.47
N PRO A 548 13.91 7.76 37.04
CA PRO A 548 13.76 8.98 37.81
C PRO A 548 13.19 8.70 39.21
N PRO A 549 13.54 9.49 40.24
CA PRO A 549 13.03 9.30 41.60
C PRO A 549 11.50 9.22 41.66
N GLU A 550 10.79 10.00 40.86
CA GLU A 550 9.32 10.03 40.85
C GLU A 550 8.67 8.76 40.26
N CYS A 551 9.44 7.92 39.55
CA CYS A 551 9.00 6.58 39.14
C CYS A 551 9.27 5.52 40.23
N ILE A 552 10.17 5.82 41.16
CA ILE A 552 10.56 4.94 42.27
C ILE A 552 9.66 5.24 43.48
N ASP A 553 9.61 6.50 43.89
CA ASP A 553 8.92 7.01 45.08
C ASP A 553 7.46 7.40 44.79
N GLY A 554 7.12 7.63 43.51
CA GLY A 554 5.77 7.96 43.07
C GLY A 554 5.47 9.46 43.16
N GLN A 555 4.26 9.86 42.77
CA GLN A 555 3.82 11.26 42.88
C GLN A 555 2.87 11.45 44.07
N SER A 556 2.86 12.65 44.62
CA SER A 556 1.95 13.05 45.70
C SER A 556 0.51 13.23 45.22
N GLU A 557 -0.43 13.19 46.16
CA GLU A 557 -1.85 13.49 45.89
C GLU A 557 -2.04 14.85 45.23
N GLU A 558 -1.27 15.86 45.63
CA GLU A 558 -1.31 17.19 45.00
C GLU A 558 -0.86 17.17 43.54
N GLN A 559 0.15 16.36 43.20
CA GLN A 559 0.59 16.18 41.81
C GLN A 559 -0.48 15.50 40.96
N TRP A 560 -1.17 14.49 41.49
CA TRP A 560 -2.30 13.83 40.84
C TRP A 560 -3.48 14.79 40.63
N LYS A 561 -3.83 15.57 41.66
CA LYS A 561 -4.87 16.62 41.57
C LYS A 561 -4.53 17.66 40.51
N ARG A 562 -3.27 18.12 40.47
CA ARG A 562 -2.80 19.06 39.42
C ARG A 562 -2.87 18.47 38.02
N ALA A 563 -2.70 17.15 37.89
CA ALA A 563 -2.86 16.42 36.63
C ALA A 563 -4.32 16.08 36.29
N GLY A 564 -5.29 16.49 37.13
CA GLY A 564 -6.71 16.21 36.94
C GLY A 564 -7.06 14.73 37.11
N ARG A 565 -6.27 13.96 37.88
CA ARG A 565 -6.52 12.54 38.15
C ARG A 565 -6.81 12.30 39.63
N GLU A 566 -7.61 11.27 39.91
CA GLU A 566 -7.89 10.82 41.27
C GLU A 566 -6.70 10.04 41.83
N TYR A 567 -6.27 10.40 43.03
CA TYR A 567 -5.14 9.72 43.67
C TYR A 567 -5.54 8.31 44.08
N PRO A 568 -4.72 7.29 43.77
CA PRO A 568 -5.01 5.91 44.17
C PRO A 568 -4.84 5.80 45.69
N HIS A 569 -5.96 5.81 46.41
CA HIS A 569 -5.96 5.47 47.84
C HIS A 569 -5.64 3.98 47.98
N GLY A 570 -4.57 3.65 48.71
CA GLY A 570 -4.20 2.27 48.97
C GLY A 570 -5.37 1.50 49.59
N SER A 571 -5.77 0.40 48.96
CA SER A 571 -6.71 -0.58 49.52
C SER A 571 -6.10 -1.37 50.65
#